data_AF-A0A1I4R9R0-F1
#
_entry.id   AF-A0A1I4R9R0-F1
#
_cell.length_a   1.000
_cell.length_b   1.000
_cell.length_c   1.000
_cell.angle_alpha   90.00
_cell.angle_beta   90.00
_cell.angle_gamma   90.00
#
_symmetry.space_group_name_H-M   'P 1'
#
loop_
_entity.id
_entity.type
_entity.pdbx_description
1 polymer ?
#
loop_
_entity_poly.entity_id
_entity_poly.type
_entity_poly.pdbx_seq_one_letter_code
_entity_poly.pdbx_strand_id
1 'polypeptide(L)'
;MLTDENEIVVGESAEEEETVLEPWRSAFYSLVFPGLGQMHNGEQGRGSYYFVITFILIISSYLVVTMLILVVFWIYNVYQAYTYARRYEAAKKA
;
A
#
# COMPACT_ATOMS: atom_id res chain seq x y z
N MET A 1 -27.87 -39.67 58.52
CA MET A 1 -27.12 -40.57 57.63
C MET A 1 -26.37 -39.64 56.68
N LEU A 2 -25.04 -39.61 56.81
CA LEU A 2 -24.12 -38.81 55.98
C LEU A 2 -23.95 -39.48 54.60
N THR A 3 -23.31 -38.72 53.69
CA THR A 3 -22.74 -39.02 52.35
C THR A 3 -23.71 -38.86 51.17
N ASP A 4 -23.45 -38.09 50.12
CA ASP A 4 -22.16 -37.67 49.53
C ASP A 4 -22.18 -36.26 48.91
N GLU A 5 -21.16 -35.49 49.27
CA GLU A 5 -20.74 -34.24 48.62
C GLU A 5 -19.64 -34.62 47.62
N ASN A 6 -20.02 -34.96 46.37
CA ASN A 6 -19.18 -34.92 45.17
C ASN A 6 -19.93 -35.57 43.98
N GLU A 7 -20.57 -34.75 43.16
CA GLU A 7 -20.45 -34.98 41.73
C GLU A 7 -20.30 -33.64 41.02
N ILE A 8 -19.05 -33.40 40.70
CA ILE A 8 -18.53 -32.39 39.83
C ILE A 8 -19.21 -32.54 38.46
N VAL A 9 -20.07 -31.60 38.06
CA VAL A 9 -20.29 -31.33 36.63
C VAL A 9 -19.40 -30.15 36.28
N VAL A 10 -18.16 -30.52 35.99
CA VAL A 10 -17.16 -29.70 35.31
C VAL A 10 -17.78 -29.13 34.04
N GLY A 11 -17.67 -27.81 33.92
CA GLY A 11 -17.30 -27.13 32.69
C GLY A 11 -18.12 -27.46 31.44
N GLU A 12 -19.12 -26.63 31.17
CA GLU A 12 -19.44 -26.24 29.80
C GLU A 12 -19.41 -24.70 29.71
N SER A 13 -18.32 -24.14 30.22
CA SER A 13 -17.74 -22.92 29.69
C SER A 13 -17.01 -23.29 28.41
N ALA A 14 -17.23 -22.52 27.34
CA ALA A 14 -16.62 -22.63 26.02
C ALA A 14 -17.46 -23.40 24.98
N GLU A 15 -18.62 -22.84 24.61
CA GLU A 15 -18.77 -22.57 23.18
C GLU A 15 -17.76 -21.45 22.85
N GLU A 16 -16.49 -21.85 22.70
CA GLU A 16 -15.54 -21.08 21.90
C GLU A 16 -16.13 -21.09 20.49
N GLU A 17 -16.87 -20.03 20.18
CA GLU A 17 -17.22 -19.66 18.82
C GLU A 17 -15.88 -19.48 18.10
N GLU A 18 -15.35 -20.58 17.56
CA GLU A 18 -14.20 -20.63 16.68
C GLU A 18 -14.63 -19.89 15.41
N THR A 19 -14.60 -18.57 15.48
CA THR A 19 -14.77 -17.68 14.36
C THR A 19 -13.53 -17.89 13.49
N VAL A 20 -13.59 -18.90 12.63
CA VAL A 20 -12.58 -19.19 11.62
C VAL A 20 -12.54 -17.95 10.72
N LEU A 21 -11.68 -16.99 11.07
CA LEU A 21 -11.51 -15.72 10.36
C LEU A 21 -11.10 -16.07 8.94
N GLU A 22 -12.05 -16.02 8.00
CA GLU A 22 -11.83 -16.52 6.66
C GLU A 22 -10.65 -15.77 6.01
N PRO A 23 -9.52 -16.44 5.71
CA PRO A 23 -8.26 -15.78 5.33
C PRO A 23 -8.38 -14.84 4.11
N TRP A 24 -9.34 -15.13 3.23
CA TRP A 24 -9.61 -14.35 2.03
C TRP A 24 -10.21 -12.97 2.34
N ARG A 25 -10.96 -12.81 3.44
CA ARG A 25 -11.48 -11.51 3.89
C ARG A 25 -10.35 -10.60 4.34
N SER A 26 -9.39 -11.14 5.10
CA SER A 26 -8.18 -10.41 5.51
C SER A 26 -7.32 -9.99 4.31
N ALA A 27 -7.25 -10.82 3.27
CA ALA A 27 -6.60 -10.47 2.01
C ALA A 27 -7.34 -9.34 1.27
N PHE A 28 -8.68 -9.39 1.23
CA PHE A 28 -9.49 -8.35 0.60
C PHE A 28 -9.40 -7.00 1.34
N TYR A 29 -9.33 -7.02 2.68
CA TYR A 29 -9.08 -5.81 3.46
C TYR A 29 -7.68 -5.22 3.17
N SER A 30 -6.66 -6.05 2.97
CA SER A 30 -5.33 -5.59 2.54
C SER A 30 -5.29 -5.04 1.11
N LEU A 31 -6.27 -5.39 0.26
CA LEU A 31 -6.43 -4.87 -1.10
C LEU A 31 -6.99 -3.45 -1.14
N VAL A 32 -7.85 -3.08 -0.18
CA VAL A 32 -8.44 -1.73 -0.09
C VAL A 32 -7.44 -0.74 0.52
N PHE A 33 -6.63 -1.19 1.48
CA PHE A 33 -5.55 -0.39 2.03
C PHE A 33 -4.44 -1.32 2.57
N PRO A 34 -3.18 -1.15 2.13
CA PRO A 34 -2.08 -1.97 2.62
C PRO A 34 -1.92 -1.78 4.14
N GLY A 35 -2.07 -2.87 4.89
CA GLY A 35 -2.03 -2.89 6.36
C GLY A 35 -3.37 -3.18 7.06
N LEU A 36 -4.52 -3.06 6.39
CA LEU A 36 -5.83 -3.31 7.01
C LEU A 36 -6.10 -4.80 7.34
N GLY A 37 -5.65 -5.73 6.51
CA GLY A 37 -5.78 -7.16 6.83
C GLY A 37 -4.96 -7.61 8.03
N GLN A 38 -3.84 -6.93 8.29
CA GLN A 38 -3.01 -7.17 9.48
C GLN A 38 -3.66 -6.59 10.75
N MET A 39 -4.46 -5.52 10.62
CA MET A 39 -5.22 -4.94 11.71
C MET A 39 -6.42 -5.80 12.13
N HIS A 40 -7.01 -6.57 11.22
CA HIS A 40 -8.09 -7.52 11.55
C HIS A 40 -7.59 -8.74 12.36
N ASN A 41 -6.32 -9.11 12.18
CA ASN A 41 -5.65 -10.21 12.91
C ASN A 41 -5.06 -9.80 14.27
N GLY A 42 -5.32 -8.59 14.77
CA GLY A 42 -4.79 -8.12 16.06
C GLY A 42 -3.32 -7.70 16.06
N GLU A 43 -2.59 -7.86 14.94
CA GLU A 43 -1.19 -7.48 14.80
C GLU A 43 -1.04 -6.02 14.35
N GLN A 44 -1.52 -5.07 15.17
CA GLN A 44 -1.46 -3.62 14.87
C GLN A 44 -0.04 -3.13 14.56
N GLY A 45 0.98 -3.74 15.17
CA GLY A 45 2.39 -3.42 14.93
C GLY A 45 2.88 -3.73 13.51
N ARG A 46 2.30 -4.72 12.82
CA ARG A 46 2.65 -5.05 11.42
C ARG A 46 1.87 -4.19 10.43
N GLY A 47 0.64 -3.80 10.77
CA GLY A 47 -0.16 -2.89 9.95
C GLY A 47 0.50 -1.52 9.75
N SER A 48 1.07 -0.94 10.81
CA SER A 48 1.75 0.35 10.73
C SER A 48 3.03 0.32 9.87
N TYR A 49 3.77 -0.79 9.89
CA TYR A 49 4.96 -1.00 9.06
C TYR A 49 4.64 -0.94 7.56
N TYR A 50 3.60 -1.65 7.12
CA TYR A 50 3.17 -1.63 5.71
C TYR A 50 2.57 -0.29 5.29
N PHE A 51 1.89 0.41 6.19
CA PHE A 51 1.40 1.77 5.94
C PHE A 51 2.56 2.74 5.64
N VAL A 52 3.61 2.72 6.47
CA VAL A 52 4.78 3.59 6.30
C VAL A 52 5.52 3.28 4.99
N ILE A 53 5.73 2.00 4.66
CA ILE A 53 6.35 1.62 3.39
C ILE A 53 5.53 2.11 2.20
N THR A 54 4.21 1.92 2.24
CA THR A 54 3.32 2.37 1.17
C THR A 54 3.44 3.88 0.97
N PHE A 55 3.47 4.64 2.06
CA PHE A 55 3.60 6.09 2.01
C PHE A 55 4.94 6.53 1.39
N ILE A 56 6.05 5.88 1.76
CA ILE A 56 7.38 6.12 1.18
C ILE A 56 7.38 5.79 -0.33
N LEU A 57 6.77 4.67 -0.72
CA LEU A 57 6.68 4.26 -2.13
C LEU A 57 5.85 5.25 -2.96
N ILE A 58 4.74 5.76 -2.43
CA ILE A 58 3.93 6.79 -3.09
C ILE A 58 4.77 8.04 -3.32
N ILE A 59 5.43 8.57 -2.29
CA ILE A 59 6.27 9.77 -2.42
C ILE A 59 7.40 9.54 -3.42
N SER A 60 8.08 8.40 -3.33
CA SER A 60 9.15 8.04 -4.24
C SER A 60 8.67 7.95 -5.70
N SER A 61 7.47 7.44 -5.94
CA SER A 61 6.87 7.38 -7.28
C SER A 61 6.70 8.76 -7.91
N TYR A 62 6.29 9.77 -7.12
CA TYR A 62 6.18 11.15 -7.61
C TYR A 62 7.53 11.74 -8.00
N LEU A 63 8.60 11.43 -7.28
CA LEU A 63 9.95 11.88 -7.63
C LEU A 63 10.42 11.27 -8.95
N VAL A 64 10.19 9.97 -9.16
CA VAL A 64 10.54 9.28 -10.41
C VAL A 64 9.74 9.85 -11.58
N VAL A 65 8.42 10.01 -11.43
CA VAL A 65 7.57 10.60 -12.48
C VAL A 65 8.02 12.02 -12.82
N THR A 66 8.31 12.85 -11.81
CA THR A 66 8.79 14.22 -12.02
C THR A 66 10.14 14.25 -12.75
N MET A 67 11.05 13.34 -12.40
CA MET A 67 12.35 13.21 -13.06
C MET A 67 12.20 12.83 -14.54
N LEU A 68 11.29 11.91 -14.86
CA LEU A 68 11.01 11.52 -16.25
C LEU A 68 10.43 12.70 -17.05
N ILE A 69 9.48 13.43 -16.49
CA ILE A 69 8.91 14.63 -17.13
C ILE A 69 10.00 15.67 -17.41
N LEU A 70 10.92 15.87 -16.46
CA LEU A 70 12.05 16.79 -16.63
C LEU A 70 12.95 16.37 -17.79
N VAL A 71 13.30 15.09 -17.90
CA VAL A 71 14.12 14.57 -19.01
C VAL A 71 13.42 14.78 -20.36
N VAL A 72 12.13 14.47 -20.45
CA VAL A 72 11.33 14.70 -21.67
C VAL A 72 11.28 16.19 -22.02
N PHE A 73 11.03 17.05 -21.04
CA PHE A 73 11.00 18.49 -21.23
C PHE A 73 12.37 19.03 -21.67
N TRP A 74 13.46 18.49 -21.15
CA TRP A 74 14.82 18.88 -21.55
C TRP A 74 15.10 18.54 -23.02
N ILE A 75 14.75 17.32 -23.46
CA ILE A 75 14.86 16.92 -24.87
C ILE A 75 14.02 17.84 -25.76
N TYR A 76 12.79 18.15 -25.34
CA TYR A 76 11.92 19.07 -26.06
C TYR A 76 12.55 20.46 -26.22
N ASN A 77 13.18 20.99 -25.17
CA ASN A 77 13.90 22.28 -25.24
C ASN A 77 15.05 22.24 -26.24
N VAL A 78 15.83 21.16 -26.27
CA VAL A 78 16.93 21.00 -27.25
C VAL A 78 16.37 20.98 -28.67
N TYR A 79 15.30 20.21 -28.91
CA TYR A 79 14.62 20.17 -30.20
C TYR A 79 14.09 21.54 -30.62
N GLN A 80 13.48 22.27 -29.69
CA GLN A 80 13.00 23.62 -29.93
C GLN A 80 14.16 24.55 -30.31
N ALA A 81 15.24 24.58 -29.52
CA ALA A 81 16.41 25.40 -29.80
C ALA A 81 17.00 25.12 -31.19
N TYR A 82 17.14 23.84 -31.56
CA TYR A 82 17.61 23.43 -32.88
C TYR A 82 16.70 23.94 -34.01
N THR A 83 15.38 23.79 -33.84
CA THR A 83 14.39 24.19 -34.85
C THR A 83 14.37 25.71 -35.03
N TYR A 84 14.45 26.48 -33.93
CA TYR A 84 14.53 27.94 -33.99
C TYR A 84 15.82 28.41 -34.68
N ALA A 85 16.96 27.82 -34.35
CA ALA A 85 18.24 28.15 -35.00
C ALA A 85 18.18 27.89 -36.51
N ARG A 86 17.63 26.74 -36.93
CA ARG A 86 17.43 26.41 -38.35
C ARG A 86 16.50 27.38 -39.07
N ARG A 87 15.39 27.76 -38.45
CA ARG A 87 14.43 28.72 -39.02
C ARG A 87 15.06 30.10 -39.21
N TYR A 88 15.84 30.54 -38.23
CA TYR A 88 16.56 31.81 -38.32
C TYR A 88 17.62 31.80 -39.44
N GLU A 89 18.38 30.71 -39.57
CA GLU A 89 19.36 30.56 -40.65
C GLU A 89 18.71 30.57 -42.04
N ALA A 90 17.59 29.85 -42.20
CA ALA A 90 16.83 29.84 -43.45
C ALA A 90 16.28 31.23 -43.80
N ALA A 91 15.73 31.95 -42.82
CA ALA A 91 15.24 33.31 -43.00
C ALA A 91 16.36 34.30 -43.37
N LYS A 92 17.58 34.13 -42.86
CA LYS A 92 18.74 34.95 -43.22
C LYS A 92 19.22 34.71 -44.65
N LYS A 93 18.97 33.52 -45.22
CA LYS A 93 19.40 33.14 -46.58
C LYS A 93 18.37 33.47 -47.67
N ALA A 94 17.15 33.83 -47.30
CA ALA A 94 16.08 34.27 -48.22
C ALA A 94 16.13 35.78 -48.42
#